data_AF-A0A4Y3PR11-F1
#
_entry.id   AF-A0A4Y3PR11-F1
#
_cell.length_a   1.000
_cell.length_b   1.000
_cell.length_c   1.000
_cell.angle_alpha   90.00
_cell.angle_beta   90.00
_cell.angle_gamma   90.00
#
_symmetry.space_group_name_H-M   'P 1'
#
loop_
_entity.id
_entity.type
_entity.pdbx_description
1 polymer ?
#
loop_
_entity_poly.entity_id
_entity_poly.type
_entity_poly.pdbx_seq_one_letter_code
_entity_poly.pdbx_strand_id
1 'polypeptide(L)'
;MLQLLVEKLNQLLSTRGMITDVVLRSDRSLLEDEEMREVMITFASSFEEEQPTATIHLFLLEDEQSCEVEVEIQYPGKLQEKQVQDLWEQARGRVAECSVTEKRRYTEPGKLVEASVQVDYHFVVQTPERAEQEAALNETLERFAADLGELVKLG
;
A
#
# COMPACT_ATOMS: atom_id res chain seq x y z
N MET A 1 7.22 15.61 -6.99
CA MET A 1 6.86 14.18 -7.12
C MET A 1 5.58 13.81 -6.38
N LEU A 2 5.49 13.97 -5.06
CA LEU A 2 4.33 13.50 -4.25
C LEU A 2 2.96 13.95 -4.79
N GLN A 3 2.77 15.23 -5.10
CA GLN A 3 1.50 15.73 -5.65
C GLN A 3 1.11 15.02 -6.96
N LEU A 4 2.06 14.85 -7.89
CA LEU A 4 1.85 14.15 -9.16
C LEU A 4 1.36 12.72 -8.93
N LEU A 5 2.00 12.01 -7.99
CA LEU A 5 1.63 10.63 -7.66
C LEU A 5 0.25 10.56 -7.02
N VAL A 6 -0.06 11.43 -6.07
CA VAL A 6 -1.38 11.49 -5.43
C VAL A 6 -2.48 11.70 -6.47
N GLU A 7 -2.30 12.64 -7.41
CA GLU A 7 -3.28 12.90 -8.46
C GLU A 7 -3.47 11.70 -9.40
N LYS A 8 -2.37 11.08 -9.85
CA LYS A 8 -2.42 9.89 -10.71
C LYS A 8 -3.05 8.70 -10.00
N LEU A 9 -2.66 8.43 -8.76
CA LEU A 9 -3.21 7.33 -7.95
C LEU A 9 -4.69 7.54 -7.67
N ASN A 10 -5.11 8.76 -7.33
CA ASN A 10 -6.52 9.08 -7.13
C ASN A 10 -7.34 8.76 -8.39
N GLN A 11 -6.88 9.18 -9.56
CA GLN A 11 -7.54 8.87 -10.82
C GLN A 11 -7.62 7.35 -11.09
N LEU A 12 -6.49 6.65 -10.96
CA LEU A 12 -6.41 5.22 -11.29
C LEU A 12 -7.20 4.34 -10.32
N LEU A 13 -7.14 4.64 -9.01
CA LEU A 13 -7.81 3.87 -7.96
C LEU A 13 -9.32 4.13 -7.91
N SER A 14 -9.78 5.32 -8.32
CA SER A 14 -11.21 5.67 -8.33
C SER A 14 -12.10 4.71 -9.15
N THR A 15 -11.50 3.98 -10.09
CA THR A 15 -12.20 2.98 -10.93
C THR A 15 -12.21 1.57 -10.35
N ARG A 16 -11.49 1.36 -9.24
CA ARG A 16 -11.20 0.02 -8.68
C ARG A 16 -11.68 -0.15 -7.25
N GLY A 17 -11.98 0.94 -6.57
CA GLY A 17 -12.44 1.00 -5.19
C GLY A 17 -12.59 2.44 -4.76
N MET A 18 -12.37 2.69 -3.47
CA MET A 18 -12.59 3.98 -2.85
C MET A 18 -11.40 4.35 -1.97
N ILE A 19 -10.91 5.57 -2.16
CA ILE A 19 -9.96 6.18 -1.22
C ILE A 19 -10.77 6.72 -0.05
N THR A 20 -10.54 6.20 1.15
CA THR A 20 -11.29 6.56 2.36
C THR A 20 -10.61 7.64 3.17
N ASP A 21 -9.28 7.78 3.05
CA ASP A 21 -8.51 8.78 3.76
C ASP A 21 -7.22 9.13 3.00
N VAL A 22 -6.75 10.37 3.17
CA VAL A 22 -5.45 10.85 2.67
C VAL A 22 -4.81 11.73 3.73
N VAL A 23 -3.66 11.29 4.26
CA VAL A 23 -2.95 11.97 5.34
C VAL A 23 -1.57 12.39 4.85
N LEU A 24 -1.23 13.67 5.05
CA LEU A 24 0.13 14.17 4.88
C LEU A 24 0.82 14.20 6.23
N ARG A 25 1.94 13.47 6.37
CA ARG A 25 2.82 13.52 7.54
C ARG A 25 4.14 14.19 7.13
N SER A 26 4.59 15.08 8.00
CA SER A 26 5.92 15.71 7.92
C SER A 26 6.55 15.55 9.29
N ASP A 27 7.58 14.72 9.37
CA ASP A 27 8.37 14.52 10.59
C ASP A 27 9.72 15.18 10.39
N ARG A 28 10.03 16.13 11.26
CA ARG A 28 11.33 16.80 11.30
C ARG A 28 12.13 16.25 12.48
N SER A 29 13.25 15.59 12.20
CA SER A 29 14.17 15.20 13.26
C SER A 29 14.77 16.45 13.91
N LEU A 30 14.86 16.44 15.24
CA LEU A 30 15.53 17.51 16.00
C LEU A 30 17.04 17.27 16.12
N LEU A 31 17.51 16.08 15.73
CA LEU A 31 18.88 15.61 15.88
C LEU A 31 19.62 15.55 14.54
N GLU A 32 18.89 15.16 13.49
CA GLU A 32 19.33 15.12 12.10
C GLU A 32 18.50 16.18 11.38
N ASP A 33 19.08 17.08 10.58
CA ASP A 33 18.34 18.10 9.84
C ASP A 33 17.64 17.48 8.61
N GLU A 34 16.97 16.35 8.85
CA GLU A 34 16.22 15.54 7.90
C GLU A 34 14.73 15.77 8.14
N GLU A 35 14.05 16.14 7.06
CA GLU A 35 12.59 16.27 7.01
C GLU A 35 12.04 15.11 6.17
N MET A 36 11.38 14.15 6.82
CA MET A 36 10.67 13.09 6.11
C MET A 36 9.28 13.61 5.71
N ARG A 37 8.94 13.49 4.41
CA ARG A 37 7.60 13.78 3.90
C ARG A 37 6.95 12.50 3.39
N GLU A 38 5.84 12.15 4.01
CA GLU A 38 5.06 10.95 3.74
C GLU A 38 3.63 11.34 3.39
N VAL A 39 3.08 10.78 2.32
CA VAL A 39 1.63 10.78 2.07
C VAL A 39 1.12 9.36 2.26
N MET A 40 0.13 9.21 3.15
CA MET A 40 -0.59 7.96 3.36
C MET A 40 -1.94 8.04 2.66
N ILE A 41 -2.28 7.04 1.84
CA ILE A 41 -3.58 6.93 1.17
C ILE A 41 -4.22 5.62 1.62
N THR A 42 -5.40 5.70 2.23
CA THR A 42 -6.17 4.52 2.62
C THR A 42 -7.16 4.17 1.51
N PHE A 43 -7.14 2.92 1.06
CA PHE A 43 -7.93 2.43 -0.06
C PHE A 43 -8.64 1.12 0.30
N ALA A 44 -9.92 1.03 -0.05
CA ALA A 44 -10.74 -0.17 0.15
C ALA A 44 -11.55 -0.48 -1.12
N SER A 45 -11.97 -1.73 -1.28
CA SER A 45 -12.84 -2.14 -2.38
C SER A 45 -14.28 -1.60 -2.24
N SER A 46 -14.74 -1.40 -1.00
CA SER A 46 -16.07 -0.87 -0.66
C SER A 46 -16.07 -0.21 0.74
N PHE A 47 -17.20 0.35 1.17
CA PHE A 47 -17.41 0.89 2.53
C PHE A 47 -17.85 -0.17 3.55
N GLU A 48 -17.88 -1.45 3.18
CA GLU A 48 -18.28 -2.50 4.13
C GLU A 48 -17.25 -2.66 5.25
N GLU A 49 -17.76 -2.84 6.47
CA GLU A 49 -16.91 -3.16 7.62
C GLU A 49 -16.27 -4.55 7.44
N GLU A 50 -15.11 -4.76 8.06
CA GLU A 50 -14.36 -6.02 8.02
C GLU A 50 -13.90 -6.47 6.62
N GLN A 51 -13.80 -5.54 5.66
CA GLN A 51 -13.14 -5.78 4.38
C GLN A 51 -11.62 -5.50 4.45
N PRO A 52 -10.82 -6.14 3.58
CA PRO A 52 -9.42 -5.79 3.44
C PRO A 52 -9.23 -4.31 3.09
N THR A 53 -8.28 -3.67 3.76
CA THR A 53 -7.94 -2.27 3.52
C THR A 53 -6.46 -2.15 3.19
N ALA A 54 -6.14 -1.38 2.16
CA ALA A 54 -4.77 -1.04 1.81
C ALA A 54 -4.39 0.34 2.33
N THR A 55 -3.18 0.46 2.86
CA THR A 55 -2.51 1.73 3.12
C THR A 55 -1.37 1.86 2.13
N ILE A 56 -1.37 2.92 1.33
CA ILE A 56 -0.32 3.24 0.36
C ILE A 56 0.49 4.38 0.95
N HIS A 57 1.76 4.15 1.19
CA HIS A 57 2.71 5.12 1.69
C HIS A 57 3.56 5.64 0.52
N LEU A 58 3.63 6.96 0.39
CA LEU A 58 4.48 7.64 -0.58
C LEU A 58 5.59 8.36 0.16
N PHE A 59 6.79 7.79 0.14
CA PHE A 59 7.98 8.37 0.76
C PHE A 59 8.82 9.08 -0.30
N LEU A 60 9.05 10.38 -0.11
CA LEU A 60 9.99 11.11 -0.95
C LEU A 60 11.42 10.74 -0.55
N LEU A 61 12.23 10.29 -1.52
CA LEU A 61 13.63 9.94 -1.26
C LEU A 61 14.53 11.19 -1.24
N GLU A 62 15.74 11.04 -0.72
CA GLU A 62 16.71 12.14 -0.53
C GLU A 62 17.06 12.91 -1.82
N ASP A 63 16.96 12.27 -2.99
CA ASP A 63 17.22 12.91 -4.28
C ASP A 63 16.09 13.84 -4.74
N GLU A 64 14.95 13.85 -4.02
CA GLU A 64 13.69 14.54 -4.32
C GLU A 64 13.04 14.23 -5.69
N GLN A 65 13.69 13.40 -6.50
CA GLN A 65 13.23 12.98 -7.83
C GLN A 65 12.60 11.60 -7.80
N SER A 66 12.95 10.79 -6.80
CA SER A 66 12.48 9.44 -6.59
C SER A 66 11.48 9.40 -5.44
N CYS A 67 10.51 8.50 -5.54
CA CYS A 67 9.53 8.24 -4.50
C CYS A 67 9.39 6.73 -4.34
N GLU A 68 9.55 6.27 -3.11
CA GLU A 68 9.19 4.91 -2.72
C GLU A 68 7.69 4.84 -2.47
N VAL A 69 7.07 3.82 -3.05
CA VAL A 69 5.67 3.47 -2.88
C VAL A 69 5.62 2.16 -2.13
N GLU A 70 5.23 2.22 -0.87
CA GLU A 70 5.02 1.04 -0.02
C GLU A 70 3.53 0.80 0.15
N VAL A 71 3.12 -0.46 0.13
CA VAL A 71 1.72 -0.85 0.30
C VAL A 71 1.61 -1.90 1.37
N GLU A 72 0.68 -1.67 2.29
CA GLU A 72 0.27 -2.62 3.31
C GLU A 72 -1.22 -2.94 3.14
N ILE A 73 -1.57 -4.19 2.86
CA ILE A 73 -2.96 -4.64 2.75
C ILE A 73 -3.28 -5.47 3.98
N GLN A 74 -4.15 -4.96 4.83
CA GLN A 74 -4.60 -5.64 6.03
C GLN A 74 -5.90 -6.41 5.76
N TYR A 75 -5.86 -7.73 5.92
CA TYR A 75 -7.00 -8.64 5.88
C TYR A 75 -7.47 -8.87 7.32
N PRO A 76 -8.64 -8.34 7.71
CA PRO A 76 -9.12 -8.44 9.08
C PRO A 76 -9.54 -9.86 9.45
N GLY A 77 -9.44 -10.17 10.74
CA GLY A 77 -9.91 -11.43 11.29
C GLY A 77 -8.86 -12.55 11.28
N LYS A 78 -9.26 -13.69 11.85
CA LYS A 78 -8.39 -14.86 11.98
C LYS A 78 -8.56 -15.78 10.78
N LEU A 79 -7.64 -15.68 9.82
CA LEU A 79 -7.54 -16.63 8.72
C LEU A 79 -6.99 -17.98 9.21
N GLN A 80 -7.51 -19.07 8.62
CA GLN A 80 -6.94 -20.40 8.79
C GLN A 80 -5.65 -20.52 7.97
N GLU A 81 -4.74 -21.41 8.37
CA GLU A 81 -3.45 -21.61 7.68
C GLU A 81 -3.59 -21.82 6.17
N LYS A 82 -4.60 -22.60 5.74
CA LYS A 82 -4.89 -22.79 4.31
C LYS A 82 -5.29 -21.48 3.62
N GLN A 83 -6.10 -20.65 4.27
CA GLN A 83 -6.50 -19.35 3.71
C GLN A 83 -5.31 -18.40 3.61
N VAL A 84 -4.37 -18.45 4.56
CA VAL A 84 -3.12 -17.68 4.50
C VAL A 84 -2.23 -18.14 3.34
N GLN A 85 -2.12 -19.45 3.12
CA GLN A 85 -1.38 -20.01 1.97
C GLN A 85 -2.03 -19.62 0.64
N ASP A 86 -3.35 -19.77 0.52
CA ASP A 86 -4.10 -19.39 -0.68
C ASP A 86 -3.97 -17.88 -0.97
N LEU A 87 -3.98 -17.03 0.09
CA LEU A 87 -3.75 -15.59 -0.03
C LEU A 87 -2.32 -15.30 -0.52
N TRP A 88 -1.32 -15.95 0.05
CA TRP A 88 0.09 -15.78 -0.36
C TRP A 88 0.31 -16.17 -1.82
N GLU A 89 -0.22 -17.31 -2.26
CA GLU A 89 -0.09 -17.76 -3.66
C GLU A 89 -0.76 -16.78 -4.63
N GLN A 90 -1.95 -16.29 -4.29
CA GLN A 90 -2.68 -15.32 -5.10
C GLN A 90 -2.02 -13.93 -5.13
N ALA A 91 -1.44 -13.50 -4.01
CA ALA A 91 -0.72 -12.24 -3.91
C ALA A 91 0.58 -12.30 -4.73
N ARG A 92 1.36 -13.37 -4.57
CA ARG A 92 2.62 -13.59 -5.28
C ARG A 92 2.43 -13.76 -6.79
N GLY A 93 1.28 -14.29 -7.21
CA GLY A 93 0.89 -14.37 -8.62
C GLY A 93 0.69 -13.00 -9.28
N ARG A 94 0.50 -11.93 -8.50
CA ARG A 94 0.34 -10.55 -8.96
C ARG A 94 1.60 -9.73 -8.72
N VAL A 95 2.09 -9.73 -7.50
CA VAL A 95 3.30 -9.01 -7.08
C VAL A 95 4.33 -10.02 -6.60
N ALA A 96 5.33 -10.31 -7.45
CA ALA A 96 6.30 -11.37 -7.18
C ALA A 96 7.14 -11.13 -5.91
N GLU A 97 7.34 -9.86 -5.54
CA GLU A 97 8.15 -9.41 -4.41
C GLU A 97 7.31 -9.10 -3.16
N CYS A 98 6.06 -9.58 -3.09
CA CYS A 98 5.24 -9.38 -1.89
C CYS A 98 5.63 -10.31 -0.73
N SER A 99 5.38 -9.82 0.48
CA SER A 99 5.53 -10.52 1.74
C SER A 99 4.16 -10.73 2.39
N VAL A 100 4.03 -11.76 3.23
CA VAL A 100 2.81 -12.05 4.00
C VAL A 100 3.16 -12.22 5.46
N THR A 101 2.55 -11.42 6.32
CA THR A 101 2.82 -11.38 7.75
C THR A 101 1.54 -11.59 8.56
N GLU A 102 1.59 -12.42 9.61
CA GLU A 102 0.49 -12.55 10.55
C GLU A 102 0.69 -11.64 11.77
N LYS A 103 -0.29 -10.78 12.06
CA LYS A 103 -0.29 -9.93 13.25
C LYS A 103 -1.27 -10.51 14.27
N ARG A 104 -0.80 -10.70 15.50
CA ARG A 104 -1.62 -11.17 16.63
C ARG A 104 -1.39 -10.28 17.84
N ARG A 105 -2.48 -9.75 18.39
CA ARG A 105 -2.45 -8.91 19.60
C ARG A 105 -3.10 -9.64 20.76
N TYR A 106 -2.41 -9.68 21.89
CA TYR A 106 -2.90 -10.24 23.14
C TYR A 106 -2.97 -9.14 24.20
N THR A 107 -4.07 -9.09 24.96
CA THR A 107 -4.17 -8.17 26.13
C THR A 107 -3.69 -8.82 27.41
N GLU A 108 -3.80 -10.14 27.51
CA GLU A 108 -3.39 -10.98 28.63
C GLU A 108 -2.82 -12.28 28.05
N PRO A 109 -2.01 -13.06 28.81
CA PRO A 109 -1.54 -14.36 28.37
C PRO A 109 -2.70 -15.26 27.90
N GLY A 110 -2.66 -15.67 26.62
CA GLY A 110 -3.69 -16.51 25.99
C GLY A 110 -4.96 -15.80 25.52
N LYS A 111 -5.12 -14.50 25.79
CA LYS A 111 -6.31 -13.71 25.40
C LYS A 111 -6.04 -12.89 24.14
N LEU A 112 -6.27 -13.52 22.99
CA LEU A 112 -6.18 -12.89 21.67
C LEU A 112 -7.30 -11.86 21.50
N VAL A 113 -6.96 -10.62 21.16
CA VAL A 113 -7.91 -9.52 20.91
C VAL A 113 -7.92 -9.04 19.47
N GLU A 114 -6.86 -9.31 18.72
CA GLU A 114 -6.74 -8.91 17.32
C GLU A 114 -5.95 -9.99 16.59
N ALA A 115 -6.43 -10.40 15.44
CA ALA A 115 -5.69 -11.17 14.47
C ALA A 115 -5.93 -10.54 13.10
N SER A 116 -4.87 -10.38 12.34
CA SER A 116 -4.94 -9.97 10.96
C SER A 116 -3.79 -10.60 10.19
N VAL A 117 -3.97 -10.67 8.87
CA VAL A 117 -2.90 -11.01 7.94
C VAL A 117 -2.62 -9.76 7.12
N GLN A 118 -1.35 -9.50 6.86
CA GLN A 118 -0.90 -8.38 6.07
C GLN A 118 -0.19 -8.91 4.83
N VAL A 119 -0.52 -8.37 3.66
CA VAL A 119 0.30 -8.49 2.44
C VAL A 119 1.00 -7.16 2.26
N ASP A 120 2.32 -7.16 2.16
CA ASP A 120 3.11 -5.95 1.96
C ASP A 120 4.04 -6.08 0.76
N TYR A 121 4.29 -4.95 0.09
CA TYR A 121 5.25 -4.84 -0.99
C TYR A 121 5.59 -3.36 -1.23
N HIS A 122 6.70 -3.11 -1.92
CA HIS A 122 7.12 -1.76 -2.25
C HIS A 122 7.83 -1.70 -3.59
N PHE A 123 7.91 -0.51 -4.17
CA PHE A 123 8.67 -0.24 -5.39
C PHE A 123 9.03 1.25 -5.45
N VAL A 124 10.01 1.59 -6.28
CA VAL A 124 10.45 2.98 -6.48
C VAL A 124 10.03 3.49 -7.84
N VAL A 125 9.52 4.72 -7.87
CA VAL A 125 9.21 5.47 -9.10
C VAL A 125 10.01 6.75 -9.14
N GLN A 126 10.30 7.23 -10.35
CA GLN A 126 11.07 8.44 -10.58
C GLN A 126 10.26 9.48 -11.33
N THR A 127 10.57 10.75 -11.08
CA THR A 127 10.00 11.88 -11.80
C THR A 127 10.43 11.78 -13.27
N PRO A 128 9.49 11.75 -14.23
CA PRO A 128 9.86 11.62 -15.63
C PRO A 128 10.43 12.93 -16.16
N GLU A 129 11.61 12.87 -16.80
CA GLU A 129 12.24 14.00 -17.51
C GLU A 129 11.88 14.02 -19.00
N ARG A 130 11.38 12.90 -19.54
CA ARG A 130 11.05 12.72 -20.96
C ARG A 130 9.76 11.92 -21.14
N ALA A 131 9.12 12.07 -22.30
CA ALA A 131 7.85 11.41 -22.62
C ALA A 131 7.91 9.87 -22.50
N GLU A 132 9.04 9.24 -22.84
CA GLU A 132 9.23 7.79 -22.70
C GLU A 132 9.20 7.35 -21.23
N GLN A 133 9.80 8.14 -20.33
CA GLN A 133 9.78 7.87 -18.89
C GLN A 133 8.38 8.13 -18.31
N GLU A 134 7.66 9.13 -18.82
CA GLU A 134 6.29 9.39 -18.41
C GLU A 134 5.35 8.23 -18.79
N ALA A 135 5.52 7.67 -19.99
CA ALA A 135 4.79 6.48 -20.41
C ALA A 135 5.09 5.27 -19.52
N ALA A 136 6.37 5.03 -19.19
CA ALA A 136 6.78 3.94 -18.29
C ALA A 136 6.24 4.11 -16.86
N LEU A 137 6.23 5.36 -16.35
CA LEU A 137 5.61 5.68 -15.05
C LEU A 137 4.11 5.37 -15.08
N ASN A 138 3.41 5.82 -16.12
CA ASN A 138 1.96 5.58 -16.25
C ASN A 138 1.65 4.09 -16.31
N GLU A 139 2.39 3.30 -17.11
CA GLU A 139 2.23 1.85 -17.18
C GLU A 139 2.45 1.19 -15.81
N THR A 140 3.48 1.63 -15.08
CA THR A 140 3.78 1.12 -13.74
C THR A 140 2.63 1.40 -12.77
N LEU A 141 2.11 2.65 -12.76
CA LEU A 141 1.01 3.04 -11.88
C LEU A 141 -0.32 2.39 -12.28
N GLU A 142 -0.57 2.17 -13.56
CA GLU A 142 -1.76 1.48 -14.06
C GLU A 142 -1.78 0.01 -13.63
N ARG A 143 -0.64 -0.69 -13.78
CA ARG A 143 -0.48 -2.06 -13.31
C ARG A 143 -0.60 -2.14 -11.80
N PHE A 144 0.08 -1.26 -11.08
CA PHE A 144 -0.02 -1.14 -9.63
C PHE A 144 -1.47 -0.99 -9.16
N ALA A 145 -2.21 -0.02 -9.72
CA ALA A 145 -3.61 0.18 -9.35
C ALA A 145 -4.45 -1.06 -9.66
N ALA A 146 -4.18 -1.75 -10.77
CA ALA A 146 -4.87 -2.98 -11.14
C ALA A 146 -4.66 -4.10 -10.15
N ASP A 147 -3.40 -4.37 -9.82
CA ASP A 147 -3.03 -5.41 -8.88
C ASP A 147 -3.60 -5.09 -7.50
N LEU A 148 -3.45 -3.84 -7.03
CA LEU A 148 -4.00 -3.41 -5.76
C LEU A 148 -5.52 -3.58 -5.68
N GLY A 149 -6.25 -3.17 -6.72
CA GLY A 149 -7.70 -3.30 -6.79
C GLY A 149 -8.19 -4.75 -6.72
N GLU A 150 -7.38 -5.71 -7.18
CA GLU A 150 -7.69 -7.13 -7.05
C GLU A 150 -7.22 -7.70 -5.71
N LEU A 151 -6.07 -7.26 -5.20
CA LEU A 151 -5.54 -7.70 -3.91
C LEU A 151 -6.48 -7.36 -2.75
N VAL A 152 -7.06 -6.15 -2.71
CA VAL A 152 -8.03 -5.76 -1.67
C VAL A 152 -9.38 -6.50 -1.72
N LYS A 153 -9.57 -7.39 -2.70
CA LYS A 153 -10.73 -8.27 -2.82
C LYS A 153 -10.41 -9.72 -2.44
N LEU A 154 -9.15 -10.04 -2.16
CA LEU A 154 -8.77 -11.36 -1.66
C LEU A 154 -9.21 -11.46 -0.19
N GLY A 155 -9.68 -12.62 0.27
CA GLY A 155 -10.17 -12.79 1.64
C GLY A 155 -11.47 -13.57 1.71
#